data_AF-A0A1H9FN78-F1
#
_entry.id   AF-A0A1H9FN78-F1
#
_cell.length_a   1.000
_cell.length_b   1.000
_cell.length_c   1.000
_cell.angle_alpha   90.00
_cell.angle_beta   90.00
_cell.angle_gamma   90.00
#
_symmetry.space_group_name_H-M   'P 1'
#
loop_
_entity.id
_entity.type
_entity.pdbx_description
1 polymer ?
#
loop_
_entity_poly.entity_id
_entity_poly.type
_entity_poly.pdbx_seq_one_letter_code
_entity_poly.pdbx_strand_id
1 'polypeptide(L)'
;MSSFSEAWLLDKMGNCIEVYAHPSEYFEFESIVDLVSRYGDESDKNNCGEWKSTKSETAKAAILYSYYQNWCRVRLWKDDKLTFIIGSTDYIWYKTIVDFLLTHSYVSYASITVSDLSGRIYWDDVSYSYCIDLSNEEILSSVFKDI
;
A
#
# COMPACT_ATOMS: atom_id res chain seq x y z
N MET A 1 19.71 8.78 -16.52
CA MET A 1 18.32 8.86 -16.05
C MET A 1 17.96 7.50 -15.50
N SER A 2 18.06 7.34 -14.18
CA SER A 2 17.73 6.10 -13.50
C SER A 2 16.22 5.88 -13.64
N SER A 3 15.85 4.88 -14.44
CA SER A 3 14.48 4.37 -14.51
C SER A 3 14.19 3.65 -13.19
N PHE A 4 13.92 4.43 -12.15
CA PHE A 4 13.37 3.88 -10.92
C PHE A 4 12.00 3.30 -11.26
N SER A 5 11.81 2.05 -10.87
CA SER A 5 10.53 1.40 -10.82
C SER A 5 9.55 2.28 -10.06
N GLU A 6 8.49 2.71 -10.74
CA GLU A 6 7.43 3.55 -10.19
C GLU A 6 6.46 2.74 -9.32
N ALA A 7 7.02 1.97 -8.39
CA ALA A 7 6.27 1.15 -7.46
C ALA A 7 6.86 1.27 -6.05
N TRP A 8 5.97 1.43 -5.09
CA TRP A 8 6.30 1.54 -3.68
C TRP A 8 5.42 0.63 -2.83
N LEU A 9 5.95 0.25 -1.69
CA LEU A 9 5.21 -0.33 -0.58
C LEU A 9 5.18 0.69 0.55
N LEU A 10 3.97 1.03 0.98
CA LEU A 10 3.71 1.99 2.04
C LEU A 10 3.07 1.26 3.22
N ASP A 11 3.66 1.33 4.40
CA ASP A 11 3.03 0.78 5.61
C ASP A 11 2.09 1.81 6.28
N LYS A 12 1.30 1.37 7.26
CA LYS A 12 0.39 2.23 8.03
C LYS A 12 1.10 3.31 8.87
N MET A 13 2.41 3.24 9.04
CA MET A 13 3.22 4.23 9.75
C MET A 13 3.82 5.29 8.82
N GLY A 14 3.62 5.16 7.50
CA GLY A 14 4.17 6.06 6.50
C GLY A 14 5.58 5.69 6.03
N ASN A 15 6.11 4.53 6.42
CA ASN A 15 7.37 4.05 5.87
C ASN A 15 7.16 3.63 4.42
N CYS A 16 8.02 4.14 3.54
CA CYS A 16 7.98 3.89 2.12
C CYS A 16 9.20 3.08 1.66
N ILE A 17 8.96 2.03 0.90
CA ILE A 17 9.99 1.17 0.31
C ILE A 17 9.79 1.16 -1.20
N GLU A 18 10.79 1.63 -1.94
CA GLU A 18 10.85 1.46 -3.39
C GLU A 18 11.02 -0.02 -3.76
N VAL A 19 10.21 -0.50 -4.69
CA VAL A 19 10.26 -1.87 -5.18
C VAL A 19 10.23 -1.90 -6.69
N TYR A 20 10.91 -2.88 -7.29
CA TYR A 20 10.89 -3.06 -8.74
C TYR A 20 9.50 -3.46 -9.24
N ALA A 21 8.87 -4.40 -8.54
CA ALA A 21 7.50 -4.83 -8.72
C ALA A 21 6.94 -5.23 -7.34
N HIS A 22 5.61 -5.15 -7.17
CA HIS A 22 5.00 -5.60 -5.92
C HIS A 22 5.11 -7.13 -5.81
N PRO A 23 5.77 -7.66 -4.77
CA PRO A 23 5.89 -9.10 -4.61
C PRO A 23 4.50 -9.71 -4.35
N SER A 24 4.33 -10.95 -4.80
CA SER A 24 3.09 -11.71 -4.70
C SER A 24 3.36 -13.17 -4.39
N GLU A 25 2.36 -13.88 -3.87
CA GLU A 25 2.48 -15.30 -3.52
C GLU A 25 2.86 -16.22 -4.69
N TYR A 26 2.54 -15.81 -5.93
CA TYR A 26 2.74 -16.61 -7.14
C TYR A 26 4.08 -16.37 -7.82
N PHE A 27 4.70 -15.22 -7.57
CA PHE A 27 5.90 -14.78 -8.29
C PHE A 27 7.11 -14.67 -7.38
N GLU A 28 6.95 -14.12 -6.17
CA GLU A 28 8.06 -13.76 -5.28
C GLU A 28 7.63 -13.81 -3.81
N PHE A 29 7.16 -14.98 -3.34
CA PHE A 29 6.72 -15.10 -1.95
C PHE A 29 7.87 -14.88 -0.96
N GLU A 30 9.07 -15.35 -1.27
CA GLU A 30 10.27 -15.12 -0.45
C GLU A 30 10.55 -13.62 -0.22
N SER A 31 10.30 -12.76 -1.23
CA SER A 31 10.42 -11.31 -1.09
C SER A 31 9.39 -10.74 -0.11
N ILE A 32 8.17 -11.29 -0.09
CA ILE A 32 7.16 -10.94 0.94
C ILE A 32 7.69 -11.34 2.32
N VAL A 33 8.21 -12.55 2.45
CA VAL A 33 8.72 -13.06 3.72
C VAL A 33 9.86 -12.17 4.23
N ASP A 34 10.79 -11.74 3.38
CA ASP A 34 11.90 -10.88 3.80
C ASP A 34 11.45 -9.48 4.21
N LEU A 35 10.46 -8.93 3.52
CA LEU A 35 9.84 -7.66 3.89
C LEU A 35 9.12 -7.75 5.23
N VAL A 36 8.26 -8.76 5.40
CA VAL A 36 7.50 -8.98 6.64
C VAL A 36 8.43 -9.33 7.81
N SER A 37 9.51 -10.10 7.57
CA SER A 37 10.54 -10.37 8.58
C SER A 37 11.23 -9.10 9.09
N ARG A 38 11.39 -8.11 8.21
CA ARG A 38 12.16 -6.90 8.52
C ARG A 38 11.31 -5.83 9.19
N TYR A 39 10.07 -5.67 8.71
CA TYR A 39 9.22 -4.53 9.07
C TYR A 39 7.91 -4.92 9.77
N GLY A 40 7.54 -6.20 9.74
CA GLY A 40 6.38 -6.71 10.47
C GLY A 40 6.58 -6.69 11.99
N ASP A 41 5.50 -6.96 12.70
CA ASP A 41 5.52 -7.08 14.15
C ASP A 41 6.19 -8.38 14.63
N GLU A 42 6.18 -8.63 15.94
CA GLU A 42 6.80 -9.82 16.51
C GLU A 42 6.10 -11.13 16.08
N SER A 43 4.77 -11.09 15.91
CA SER A 43 3.98 -12.23 15.43
C SER A 43 4.36 -12.57 13.99
N ASP A 44 4.45 -11.55 13.15
CA ASP A 44 4.89 -11.63 11.75
C ASP A 44 6.29 -12.23 11.62
N LYS A 45 7.24 -11.78 12.45
CA LYS A 45 8.61 -12.30 12.49
C LYS A 45 8.66 -13.77 12.87
N ASN A 46 7.84 -14.17 13.86
CA ASN A 46 7.72 -15.58 14.27
C ASN A 46 7.17 -16.45 13.13
N ASN A 47 6.10 -15.99 12.46
CA ASN A 47 5.54 -16.69 11.30
C ASN A 47 6.57 -16.81 10.17
N CYS A 48 7.34 -15.76 9.89
CA CYS A 48 8.42 -15.81 8.91
C CYS A 48 9.51 -16.82 9.28
N GLY A 49 9.90 -16.89 10.55
CA GLY A 49 10.86 -17.87 11.05
C GLY A 49 10.35 -19.32 10.94
N GLU A 50 9.09 -19.55 11.29
CA GLU A 50 8.43 -20.85 11.13
C GLU A 50 8.39 -21.25 9.65
N TRP A 51 7.96 -20.36 8.76
CA TRP A 51 7.91 -20.65 7.34
C TRP A 51 9.30 -20.93 6.77
N LYS A 52 10.32 -20.14 7.12
CA LYS A 52 11.71 -20.36 6.66
C LYS A 52 12.25 -21.73 7.08
N SER A 53 11.90 -22.21 8.27
CA SER A 53 12.39 -23.48 8.82
C SER A 53 11.58 -24.71 8.38
N THR A 54 10.27 -24.58 8.23
CA THR A 54 9.37 -25.75 8.05
C THR A 54 8.61 -25.74 6.73
N LYS A 55 8.54 -24.60 6.04
CA LYS A 55 7.63 -24.38 4.89
C LYS A 55 6.16 -24.65 5.24
N SER A 56 5.76 -24.33 6.48
CA SER A 56 4.39 -24.41 6.98
C SER A 56 3.40 -23.58 6.14
N GLU A 57 2.36 -24.22 5.60
CA GLU A 57 1.29 -23.53 4.86
C GLU A 57 0.47 -22.60 5.75
N THR A 58 0.33 -22.94 7.04
CA THR A 58 -0.32 -22.06 8.03
C THR A 58 0.48 -20.77 8.20
N ALA A 59 1.80 -20.87 8.36
CA ALA A 59 2.67 -19.71 8.47
C ALA A 59 2.66 -18.88 7.17
N LYS A 60 2.65 -19.53 6.01
CA LYS A 60 2.50 -18.86 4.71
C LYS A 60 1.22 -18.04 4.64
N ALA A 61 0.08 -18.62 5.02
CA ALA A 61 -1.21 -17.95 5.03
C ALA A 61 -1.22 -16.73 5.97
N ALA A 62 -0.62 -16.85 7.17
CA ALA A 62 -0.51 -15.75 8.12
C ALA A 62 0.35 -14.59 7.59
N ILE A 63 1.50 -14.89 6.96
CA ILE A 63 2.40 -13.89 6.35
C ILE A 63 1.69 -13.15 5.22
N LEU A 64 0.98 -13.88 4.33
CA LEU A 64 0.22 -13.26 3.24
C LEU A 64 -0.89 -12.36 3.79
N TYR A 65 -1.62 -12.83 4.79
CA TYR A 65 -2.66 -12.03 5.42
C TYR A 65 -2.09 -10.72 5.99
N SER A 66 -1.00 -10.79 6.77
CA SER A 66 -0.35 -9.58 7.30
C SER A 66 0.14 -8.66 6.20
N TYR A 67 0.84 -9.19 5.19
CA TYR A 67 1.34 -8.39 4.06
C TYR A 67 0.21 -7.62 3.38
N TYR A 68 -0.89 -8.31 3.08
CA TYR A 68 -2.04 -7.71 2.41
C TYR A 68 -2.76 -6.67 3.27
N GLN A 69 -2.86 -6.86 4.59
CA GLN A 69 -3.56 -5.95 5.49
C GLN A 69 -2.73 -4.72 5.89
N ASN A 70 -1.41 -4.88 5.99
CA ASN A 70 -0.52 -3.87 6.57
C ASN A 70 0.28 -3.07 5.55
N TRP A 71 0.23 -3.44 4.28
CA TRP A 71 0.95 -2.75 3.21
C TRP A 71 0.02 -2.26 2.11
N CYS A 72 0.14 -0.97 1.81
CA CYS A 72 -0.44 -0.36 0.64
C CYS A 72 0.53 -0.48 -0.54
N ARG A 73 0.04 -1.02 -1.65
CA ARG A 73 0.79 -1.13 -2.90
C ARG A 73 0.53 0.11 -3.74
N VAL A 74 1.57 0.92 -3.92
CA VAL A 74 1.51 2.16 -4.70
C VAL A 74 2.14 1.92 -6.06
N ARG A 75 1.48 2.36 -7.13
CA ARG A 75 2.00 2.31 -8.49
C ARG A 75 1.75 3.61 -9.23
N LEU A 76 2.80 4.22 -9.74
CA LEU A 76 2.71 5.29 -10.73
C LEU A 76 2.74 4.65 -12.14
N TRP A 77 1.82 5.10 -12.98
CA TRP A 77 1.62 4.64 -14.34
C TRP A 77 2.13 5.69 -15.32
N LYS A 78 2.37 5.27 -16.57
CA LYS A 78 2.92 6.12 -17.63
C LYS A 78 2.02 7.30 -18.04
N ASP A 79 0.73 7.23 -17.71
CA ASP A 79 -0.27 8.27 -17.92
C ASP A 79 -0.41 9.20 -16.71
N ASP A 80 0.63 9.24 -15.86
CA ASP A 80 0.67 9.93 -14.59
C ASP A 80 -0.41 9.47 -13.60
N LYS A 81 -1.06 8.31 -13.80
CA LYS A 81 -2.01 7.80 -12.81
C LYS A 81 -1.27 7.20 -11.61
N LEU A 82 -1.70 7.51 -10.39
CA LEU A 82 -1.20 6.90 -9.17
C LEU A 82 -2.28 6.00 -8.57
N THR A 83 -1.98 4.71 -8.40
CA THR A 83 -2.91 3.74 -7.82
C THR A 83 -2.40 3.27 -6.47
N PHE A 84 -3.27 3.28 -5.47
CA PHE A 84 -3.06 2.74 -4.14
C PHE A 84 -3.97 1.54 -3.94
N ILE A 85 -3.39 0.39 -3.61
CA ILE A 85 -4.17 -0.82 -3.31
C ILE A 85 -3.96 -1.17 -1.84
N ILE A 86 -5.06 -1.19 -1.07
CA ILE A 86 -5.06 -1.47 0.37
C ILE A 86 -5.78 -2.79 0.68
N GLY A 87 -5.41 -3.48 1.76
CA GLY A 87 -6.11 -4.70 2.20
C GLY A 87 -7.39 -4.46 2.99
N SER A 88 -7.51 -3.29 3.61
CA SER A 88 -8.64 -2.91 4.47
C SER A 88 -8.87 -1.41 4.41
N THR A 89 -10.12 -0.98 4.41
CA THR A 89 -10.48 0.43 4.53
C THR A 89 -10.42 0.87 5.99
N ASP A 90 -9.22 1.25 6.41
CA ASP A 90 -8.96 1.84 7.71
C ASP A 90 -8.68 3.33 7.50
N TYR A 91 -9.24 4.20 8.34
CA TYR A 91 -9.02 5.64 8.27
C TYR A 91 -7.51 5.99 8.32
N ILE A 92 -6.68 5.15 8.93
CA ILE A 92 -5.22 5.30 8.93
C ILE A 92 -4.65 5.35 7.51
N TRP A 93 -5.18 4.57 6.57
CA TRP A 93 -4.68 4.59 5.19
C TRP A 93 -4.91 5.92 4.50
N TYR A 94 -6.01 6.60 4.79
CA TYR A 94 -6.26 7.93 4.25
C TYR A 94 -5.14 8.90 4.62
N LYS A 95 -4.89 9.01 5.93
CA LYS A 95 -3.84 9.88 6.45
C LYS A 95 -2.48 9.53 5.84
N THR A 96 -2.14 8.25 5.83
CA THR A 96 -0.86 7.75 5.31
C THR A 96 -0.68 8.08 3.82
N ILE A 97 -1.74 7.91 3.01
CA ILE A 97 -1.72 8.26 1.59
C ILE A 97 -1.51 9.76 1.41
N VAL A 98 -2.22 10.60 2.15
CA VAL A 98 -2.04 12.06 2.07
C VAL A 98 -0.63 12.48 2.50
N ASP A 99 -0.10 11.92 3.58
CA ASP A 99 1.27 12.20 4.04
C ASP A 99 2.33 11.74 3.00
N PHE A 100 2.13 10.57 2.38
CA PHE A 100 2.95 10.09 1.27
C PHE A 100 2.91 11.06 0.08
N LEU A 101 1.72 11.50 -0.30
CA LEU A 101 1.50 12.46 -1.37
C LEU A 101 2.22 13.79 -1.09
N LEU A 102 2.13 14.35 0.12
CA LEU A 102 2.80 15.60 0.51
C LEU A 102 4.33 15.52 0.43
N THR A 103 4.90 14.36 0.72
CA THR A 103 6.37 14.13 0.70
C THR A 103 6.90 13.83 -0.71
N HIS A 104 6.03 13.49 -1.67
CA HIS A 104 6.39 13.16 -3.05
C HIS A 104 5.76 14.16 -4.04
N SER A 105 6.02 15.46 -3.83
CA SER A 105 5.40 16.56 -4.57
C SER A 105 5.73 16.62 -6.07
N TYR A 106 6.69 15.83 -6.56
CA TYR A 106 7.00 15.73 -7.99
C TYR A 106 5.91 14.99 -8.78
N VAL A 107 4.92 14.39 -8.10
CA VAL A 107 3.77 13.69 -8.68
C VAL A 107 2.57 14.64 -8.85
N SER A 108 2.85 15.92 -9.15
CA SER A 108 1.90 17.04 -9.04
C SER A 108 0.65 16.98 -9.93
N TYR A 109 0.59 16.06 -10.88
CA TYR A 109 -0.50 15.93 -11.86
C TYR A 109 -1.17 14.56 -11.87
N ALA A 110 -0.92 13.72 -10.86
CA ALA A 110 -1.49 12.39 -10.88
C ALA A 110 -2.97 12.33 -10.53
N SER A 111 -3.71 11.56 -11.33
CA SER A 111 -5.01 11.02 -10.95
C SER A 111 -4.83 9.90 -9.93
N ILE A 112 -5.57 9.95 -8.83
CA ILE A 112 -5.45 8.99 -7.74
C ILE A 112 -6.64 8.04 -7.74
N THR A 113 -6.33 6.75 -7.72
CA THR A 113 -7.32 5.68 -7.46
C THR A 113 -6.91 4.90 -6.22
N VAL A 114 -7.83 4.71 -5.27
CA VAL A 114 -7.68 3.84 -4.11
C VAL A 114 -8.68 2.69 -4.19
N SER A 115 -8.17 1.45 -4.17
CA SER A 115 -9.02 0.26 -4.19
C SER A 115 -8.61 -0.76 -3.14
N ASP A 116 -9.53 -1.66 -2.79
CA ASP A 116 -9.18 -2.86 -2.04
C ASP A 116 -8.60 -3.95 -2.96
N LEU A 117 -8.26 -5.09 -2.35
CA LEU A 117 -7.79 -6.29 -3.06
C LEU A 117 -8.85 -6.94 -3.94
N SER A 118 -10.14 -6.66 -3.72
CA SER A 118 -11.24 -7.13 -4.56
C SER A 118 -11.45 -6.25 -5.80
N GLY A 119 -10.80 -5.08 -5.85
CA GLY A 119 -10.96 -4.08 -6.89
C GLY A 119 -12.11 -3.10 -6.63
N ARG A 120 -12.73 -3.12 -5.44
CA ARG A 120 -13.70 -2.10 -5.04
C ARG A 120 -12.98 -0.77 -4.90
N ILE A 121 -13.51 0.26 -5.55
CA ILE A 121 -12.93 1.60 -5.55
C ILE A 121 -13.57 2.44 -4.44
N TYR A 122 -12.73 3.11 -3.65
CA TYR A 122 -13.13 4.03 -2.58
C TYR A 122 -12.90 5.48 -2.95
N TRP A 123 -11.92 5.69 -3.82
CA TRP A 123 -11.54 6.98 -4.32
C TRP A 123 -11.09 6.79 -5.77
N ASP A 124 -11.71 7.48 -6.72
CA ASP A 124 -11.38 7.35 -8.14
C ASP A 124 -11.10 8.68 -8.84
N ASP A 125 -10.09 8.67 -9.69
CA ASP A 125 -9.72 9.68 -10.68
C ASP A 125 -9.79 11.13 -10.18
N VAL A 126 -9.29 11.37 -8.97
CA VAL A 126 -9.17 12.73 -8.43
C VAL A 126 -7.73 13.20 -8.57
N SER A 127 -7.57 14.46 -8.99
CA SER A 127 -6.27 15.11 -9.07
C SER A 127 -5.62 15.26 -7.70
N TYR A 128 -4.31 14.98 -7.60
CA TYR A 128 -3.45 15.24 -6.44
C TYR A 128 -3.73 16.57 -5.70
N SER A 129 -3.91 17.66 -6.44
CA SER A 129 -4.14 18.99 -5.87
C SER A 129 -5.40 19.07 -4.99
N TYR A 130 -6.42 18.29 -5.32
CA TYR A 130 -7.69 18.24 -4.56
C TYR A 130 -7.56 17.40 -3.29
N CYS A 131 -6.64 16.45 -3.26
CA CYS A 131 -6.39 15.55 -2.11
C CYS A 131 -5.74 16.28 -0.95
N ILE A 132 -4.90 17.26 -1.28
CA ILE A 132 -4.15 18.07 -0.32
C ILE A 132 -5.00 19.20 0.26
N ASP A 133 -6.09 19.59 -0.41
CA ASP A 133 -7.05 20.57 0.12
C ASP A 133 -7.99 19.93 1.16
N LEU A 134 -7.40 19.59 2.31
CA LEU A 134 -8.04 18.99 3.47
C LEU A 134 -9.01 19.94 4.22
N SER A 135 -9.18 21.19 3.75
CA SER A 135 -10.12 22.13 4.35
C SER A 135 -11.58 21.85 3.98
N ASN A 136 -11.80 20.92 3.04
CA ASN A 136 -13.11 20.59 2.51
C ASN A 136 -13.67 19.30 3.15
N GLU A 137 -14.36 19.46 4.28
CA GLU A 137 -15.03 18.39 5.05
C GLU A 137 -16.08 17.59 4.23
N GLU A 138 -16.59 18.15 3.12
CA GLU A 138 -17.52 17.47 2.21
C GLU A 138 -16.86 16.30 1.45
N ILE A 139 -15.57 16.41 1.14
CA ILE A 139 -14.78 15.35 0.48
C ILE A 139 -14.55 14.20 1.47
N LEU A 140 -14.09 14.53 2.68
CA LEU A 140 -13.83 13.54 3.74
C LEU A 140 -15.11 12.77 4.10
N SER A 141 -16.22 13.49 4.24
CA SER A 141 -17.51 12.88 4.56
C SER A 141 -18.15 12.13 3.38
N SER A 142 -17.85 12.44 2.13
CA SER A 142 -18.35 11.67 0.97
C SER A 142 -17.54 10.40 0.70
N VAL A 143 -16.23 10.43 0.96
CA VAL A 143 -15.32 9.29 0.75
C VAL A 143 -15.41 8.25 1.88
N PHE A 144 -15.67 8.68 3.12
CA PHE A 144 -15.73 7.80 4.31
C PHE A 144 -17.13 7.62 4.89
N LYS A 145 -18.18 7.96 4.12
CA LYS A 145 -19.57 7.97 4.60
C LYS A 145 -20.09 6.61 5.09
N ASP A 146 -19.42 5.52 4.69
CA ASP A 146 -19.83 4.13 4.93
C ASP A 146 -18.75 3.28 5.66
N ILE A 147 -17.81 3.89 6.39
CA ILE A 147 -16.94 3.16 7.35
C ILE A 147 -17.56 3.19 8.76
#